data_AF-A0AB37D2Q8-F1
#
_entry.id   AF-A0AB37D2Q8-F1
#
_cell.length_a   1.000
_cell.length_b   1.000
_cell.length_c   1.000
_cell.angle_alpha   90.00
_cell.angle_beta   90.00
_cell.angle_gamma   90.00
#
_symmetry.space_group_name_H-M   'P 1'
#
loop_
_entity.id
_entity.type
_entity.pdbx_description
1 polymer ?
#
loop_
_entity_poly.entity_id
_entity_poly.type
_entity_poly.pdbx_seq_one_letter_code
_entity_poly.pdbx_strand_id
1 'polypeptide(L)'
;MENFIKEMKASFLLIKTDSSTFLADKVRLALSFLAYNLIHLMKLLILTDNKKRTLIDSVHFKLFHIAGKMAEHARQIKIHLPNTHVYNALF
;
A
#
# COMPACT_ATOMS: atom_id res chain seq x y z
N MET A 1 -10.09 -12.02 -10.87
CA MET A 1 -8.70 -12.48 -11.10
C MET A 1 -7.92 -11.45 -11.92
N GLU A 2 -8.46 -10.95 -13.04
CA GLU A 2 -7.82 -9.94 -13.89
C GLU A 2 -7.40 -8.64 -13.17
N ASN A 3 -8.26 -8.10 -12.31
CA ASN A 3 -7.97 -6.85 -11.58
C ASN A 3 -6.73 -6.96 -10.69
N PHE A 4 -6.49 -8.12 -10.06
CA PHE A 4 -5.31 -8.35 -9.23
C PHE A 4 -4.03 -8.36 -10.07
N ILE A 5 -4.05 -8.91 -11.28
CA ILE A 5 -2.91 -8.94 -12.18
C ILE A 5 -2.59 -7.53 -12.71
N LYS A 6 -3.62 -6.76 -13.07
CA LYS A 6 -3.47 -5.37 -13.52
C LYS A 6 -2.89 -4.48 -12.42
N GLU A 7 -3.43 -4.60 -11.22
CA GLU A 7 -2.97 -3.89 -10.03
C GLU A 7 -1.53 -4.22 -9.68
N MET A 8 -1.16 -5.50 -9.65
CA MET A 8 0.21 -5.90 -9.35
C MET A 8 1.22 -5.39 -10.41
N LYS A 9 0.85 -5.42 -11.70
CA LYS A 9 1.68 -4.86 -12.78
C LYS A 9 1.88 -3.35 -12.66
N ALA A 10 0.82 -2.61 -12.32
CA ALA A 10 0.84 -1.15 -12.23
C ALA A 10 1.48 -0.64 -10.93
N SER A 11 1.03 -1.14 -9.78
CA SER A 11 1.39 -0.61 -8.45
C SER A 11 2.70 -1.16 -7.89
N PHE A 12 3.15 -2.35 -8.33
CA PHE A 12 4.35 -3.02 -7.80
C PHE A 12 5.45 -3.21 -8.85
N LEU A 13 5.37 -2.48 -9.97
CA LEU A 13 6.39 -2.42 -11.03
C LEU A 13 6.84 -3.81 -11.51
N LEU A 14 5.91 -4.75 -11.59
CA LEU A 14 6.21 -6.16 -11.82
C LEU A 14 6.87 -6.45 -13.19
N ILE A 15 6.77 -5.50 -14.13
CA ILE A 15 7.32 -5.60 -15.49
C ILE A 15 8.69 -4.90 -15.59
N LYS A 16 9.16 -4.23 -14.54
CA LYS A 16 10.37 -3.41 -14.61
C LYS A 16 11.66 -4.25 -14.59
N THR A 17 12.13 -4.63 -15.78
CA THR A 17 13.36 -5.38 -16.03
C THR A 17 14.40 -4.50 -16.74
N ASP A 18 14.95 -3.54 -16.00
CA ASP A 18 15.97 -2.61 -16.52
C ASP A 18 17.39 -2.98 -16.07
N SER A 19 17.57 -4.15 -15.45
CA SER A 19 18.85 -4.54 -14.86
C SER A 19 19.76 -5.19 -15.90
N SER A 20 21.07 -5.05 -15.72
CA SER A 20 22.07 -5.68 -16.60
C SER A 20 22.16 -7.21 -16.44
N THR A 21 21.53 -7.79 -15.41
CA THR A 21 21.59 -9.23 -15.12
C THR A 21 20.21 -9.83 -14.90
N PHE A 22 19.99 -10.99 -15.51
CA PHE A 22 18.75 -11.76 -15.37
C PHE A 22 18.45 -12.15 -13.91
N LEU A 23 19.49 -12.41 -13.11
CA LEU A 23 19.33 -12.73 -11.70
C LEU A 23 18.73 -11.56 -10.90
N ALA A 24 19.21 -10.33 -11.15
CA ALA A 24 18.68 -9.15 -10.47
C ALA A 24 17.21 -8.92 -10.78
N ASP A 25 16.80 -9.14 -12.04
CA ASP A 25 15.39 -9.02 -12.44
C ASP A 25 14.52 -10.12 -11.82
N LYS A 26 15.02 -11.36 -11.71
CA LYS A 26 14.31 -12.44 -10.99
C LYS A 26 14.10 -12.10 -9.51
N VAL A 27 15.13 -11.58 -8.84
CA VAL A 27 15.04 -11.18 -7.44
C VAL A 27 14.07 -10.01 -7.27
N ARG A 28 14.12 -9.01 -8.15
CA ARG A 28 13.18 -7.89 -8.15
C ARG A 28 11.74 -8.36 -8.33
N LEU A 29 11.50 -9.26 -9.28
CA LEU A 29 10.19 -9.86 -9.50
C LEU A 29 9.67 -10.56 -8.24
N ALA A 30 10.51 -11.39 -7.59
CA ALA A 30 10.15 -12.08 -6.35
C ALA A 30 9.83 -11.10 -5.21
N LEU A 31 10.61 -10.03 -5.09
CA LEU A 31 10.38 -8.99 -4.08
C LEU A 31 9.05 -8.25 -4.32
N SER A 32 8.72 -7.93 -5.59
CA SER A 32 7.43 -7.33 -5.95
C SER A 32 6.25 -8.24 -5.60
N PHE A 33 6.37 -9.55 -5.84
CA PHE A 33 5.34 -10.52 -5.42
C PHE A 33 5.18 -10.58 -3.90
N LEU A 34 6.30 -10.58 -3.15
CA LEU A 34 6.28 -10.59 -1.69
C LEU A 34 5.61 -9.32 -1.14
N ALA A 35 5.98 -8.15 -1.68
CA ALA A 35 5.41 -6.87 -1.29
C ALA A 35 3.90 -6.81 -1.54
N TYR A 36 3.44 -7.29 -2.72
CA TYR A 36 2.02 -7.38 -3.03
C TYR A 36 1.28 -8.28 -2.03
N ASN A 37 1.82 -9.46 -1.74
CA ASN A 37 1.20 -10.38 -0.78
C ASN A 37 1.13 -9.80 0.63
N LEU A 38 2.15 -9.07 1.08
CA LEU A 38 2.17 -8.42 2.38
C LEU A 38 1.08 -7.34 2.49
N ILE A 39 0.97 -6.48 1.48
CA ILE A 39 -0.08 -5.44 1.45
C ILE A 39 -1.47 -6.05 1.32
N HIS A 40 -1.60 -7.14 0.55
CA HIS A 40 -2.84 -7.89 0.46
C HIS A 40 -3.25 -8.50 1.81
N LEU A 41 -2.31 -9.07 2.55
CA LEU A 41 -2.55 -9.60 3.89
C LEU A 41 -2.94 -8.49 4.87
N MET A 42 -2.21 -7.38 4.87
CA MET A 42 -2.53 -6.20 5.68
C MET A 42 -3.95 -5.71 5.39
N LYS A 43 -4.33 -5.68 4.11
CA LYS A 43 -5.68 -5.31 3.67
C LYS A 43 -6.75 -6.25 4.24
N LEU A 44 -6.49 -7.56 4.27
CA LEU A 44 -7.42 -8.54 4.85
C LEU A 44 -7.58 -8.39 6.37
N LEU A 45 -6.51 -7.99 7.07
CA LEU A 45 -6.52 -7.81 8.53
C LEU A 45 -7.19 -6.50 8.96
N ILE A 46 -7.02 -5.41 8.19
CA ILE A 46 -7.46 -4.06 8.59
C ILE A 46 -8.85 -3.70 8.05
N LEU A 47 -9.25 -4.20 6.87
CA LEU A 47 -10.48 -3.77 6.21
C LEU A 47 -11.65 -4.74 6.41
N THR A 48 -12.78 -4.23 6.88
CA THR A 48 -14.08 -4.93 6.97
C THR A 48 -14.56 -5.40 5.59
N ASP A 49 -15.40 -6.46 5.55
CA ASP A 49 -15.77 -7.21 4.33
C ASP A 49 -16.17 -6.38 3.10
N ASN A 50 -16.87 -5.26 3.31
CA ASN A 50 -17.31 -4.39 2.20
C ASN A 50 -16.17 -3.65 1.48
N LYS A 51 -14.98 -3.55 2.06
CA LYS A 51 -13.81 -2.86 1.49
C LYS A 51 -12.70 -3.82 1.04
N LYS A 52 -12.93 -5.14 1.10
CA LYS A 52 -11.95 -6.15 0.63
C LYS A 52 -11.75 -6.13 -0.89
N ARG A 53 -12.69 -5.58 -1.67
CA ARG A 53 -12.58 -5.42 -3.13
C ARG A 53 -11.95 -4.11 -3.61
N THR A 54 -11.64 -3.15 -2.72
CA THR A 54 -11.02 -1.87 -3.14
C THR A 54 -9.60 -2.07 -3.67
N LEU A 55 -9.17 -1.26 -4.64
CA LEU A 55 -7.79 -1.28 -5.10
C LEU A 55 -6.82 -0.87 -3.98
N ILE A 56 -5.66 -1.51 -3.91
CA ILE A 56 -4.49 -1.21 -3.08
C ILE A 56 -4.09 0.25 -3.24
N ASP A 57 -4.11 0.82 -4.45
CA ASP A 57 -3.83 2.25 -4.65
C ASP A 57 -4.84 3.15 -3.93
N SER A 58 -6.12 2.75 -3.91
CA SER A 58 -7.14 3.47 -3.13
C SER A 58 -6.93 3.31 -1.63
N VAL A 59 -6.39 2.18 -1.17
CA VAL A 59 -6.01 1.97 0.22
C VAL A 59 -4.81 2.85 0.58
N HIS A 60 -3.78 2.91 -0.27
CA HIS A 60 -2.64 3.80 -0.09
C HIS A 60 -3.07 5.26 -0.03
N PHE A 61 -3.95 5.69 -0.94
CA PHE A 61 -4.49 7.04 -0.90
C PHE A 61 -5.23 7.32 0.42
N LYS A 62 -6.11 6.41 0.85
CA LYS A 62 -6.89 6.60 2.08
C LYS A 62 -6.05 6.58 3.35
N LEU A 63 -4.97 5.81 3.40
CA LEU A 63 -4.15 5.67 4.60
C LEU A 63 -3.00 6.68 4.66
N PHE A 64 -2.34 6.92 3.52
CA PHE A 64 -1.10 7.70 3.48
C PHE A 64 -1.27 9.08 2.85
N HIS A 65 -2.37 9.36 2.13
CA HIS A 65 -2.62 10.66 1.51
C HIS A 65 -3.56 11.55 2.33
N ILE A 66 -3.42 11.52 3.66
CA ILE A 66 -4.17 12.42 4.54
C ILE A 66 -3.24 13.53 5.03
N ALA A 67 -3.66 14.79 4.82
CA ALA A 67 -2.98 15.93 5.41
C ALA A 67 -3.16 15.91 6.93
N GLY A 68 -2.05 15.86 7.66
CA GLY A 68 -2.02 15.87 9.12
C GLY A 68 -0.80 16.64 9.64
N LYS A 69 -0.89 17.14 10.86
CA LYS A 69 0.25 17.77 11.53
C LYS A 69 1.08 16.68 12.21
N MET A 70 2.31 16.47 11.75
CA MET A 70 3.27 15.59 12.40
C MET A 70 3.94 16.34 13.56
N ALA A 71 3.91 15.75 14.76
CA ALA A 71 4.58 16.25 15.94
C ALA A 71 5.48 15.14 16.49
N GLU A 72 6.77 15.43 16.65
CA GLU A 72 7.71 14.52 17.29
C GLU A 72 7.89 14.94 18.75
N HIS A 73 7.67 14.01 19.68
CA HIS A 73 7.89 14.25 21.10
C HIS A 73 8.45 13.00 21.76
N ALA A 74 9.56 13.14 22.51
CA ALA A 74 10.19 12.05 23.28
C ALA A 74 10.37 10.75 22.47
N ARG A 75 10.90 10.85 21.23
CA ARG A 75 11.12 9.73 20.30
C ARG A 75 9.83 9.04 19.81
N GLN A 76 8.68 9.67 19.99
CA GLN A 76 7.41 9.23 19.43
C GLN A 76 6.94 10.21 18.37
N ILE A 77 6.52 9.68 17.23
CA ILE A 77 5.88 10.44 16.17
C ILE A 77 4.37 10.37 16.42
N LYS A 78 3.74 11.53 16.62
CA LYS A 78 2.29 11.68 16.71
C LYS A 78 1.79 12.42 15.48
N ILE A 79 0.78 11.87 14.81
CA ILE A 79 0.15 12.50 13.66
C ILE A 79 -1.21 13.01 14.12
N HIS A 80 -1.38 14.34 14.12
CA HIS A 80 -2.66 14.98 14.40
C HIS A 80 -3.46 15.11 13.11
N LEU A 81 -4.58 14.38 13.08
CA LEU A 81 -5.52 14.37 11.97
C LEU A 81 -6.64 15.40 12.24
N PRO A 82 -7.13 16.12 11.22
CA PRO A 82 -8.26 17.03 11.40
C PRO A 82 -9.56 16.27 11.64
N ASN A 83 -10.37 16.67 12.62
CA ASN A 83 -11.57 15.94 13.05
C ASN A 83 -12.64 15.80 11.94
N THR A 84 -12.57 16.62 10.89
CA THR A 84 -13.48 16.67 9.74
C THR A 84 -13.01 15.87 8.52
N HIS A 85 -11.95 15.06 8.60
CA HIS A 85 -11.49 14.32 7.43
C HIS A 85 -12.45 13.21 6.99
N VAL A 86 -12.55 13.00 5.67
CA VAL A 86 -13.49 12.05 5.02
C VAL A 86 -13.33 10.61 5.52
N TYR A 87 -12.14 10.25 6.03
CA TYR A 87 -11.81 8.90 6.46
C TYR A 87 -11.83 8.69 7.98
N ASN A 88 -12.58 9.50 8.75
CA ASN A 88 -12.58 9.44 10.23
C ASN A 88 -12.98 8.06 10.76
N ALA A 89 -13.95 7.39 10.11
CA ALA A 89 -14.36 6.04 10.47
C ALA A 89 -13.32 4.92 10.20
N LEU A 90 -12.12 5.24 9.70
CA LEU A 90 -11.04 4.26 9.46
C LEU A 90 -9.93 4.30 10.51
N PHE A 91 -9.86 5.34 11.35
CA PHE A 91 -8.82 5.55 12.38
C PHE A 91 -9.46 5.64 13.77
#